data_AF-A0A350X1R9-F1
#
_entry.id   AF-A0A350X1R9-F1
#
_cell.length_a   1.000
_cell.length_b   1.000
_cell.length_c   1.000
_cell.angle_alpha   90.00
_cell.angle_beta   90.00
_cell.angle_gamma   90.00
#
_symmetry.space_group_name_H-M   'P 1'
#
loop_
_entity.id
_entity.type
_entity.pdbx_description
1 polymer ?
#
loop_
_entity_poly.entity_id
_entity_poly.type
_entity_poly.pdbx_seq_one_letter_code
_entity_poly.pdbx_strand_id
1 'polypeptide(L)' 'MKCGCEFENGQAVADKVRMKGMADRPMPTPATIKCSCGNTYTKTILVDQCPACHMTYAVTPCSADEHKYIVPAGINY' A
#
# COMPACT_ATOMS: atom_id res chain seq x y z
N MET A 1 -9.77 8.97 1.90
CA MET A 1 -8.78 9.06 0.79
C MET A 1 -9.00 10.34 0.02
N LYS A 2 -7.94 10.96 -0.50
CA LYS A 2 -8.05 12.23 -1.24
C LYS A 2 -8.59 12.09 -2.67
N CYS A 3 -8.53 10.89 -3.27
CA CYS A 3 -8.98 10.67 -4.65
C CYS A 3 -10.51 10.60 -4.85
N GLY A 4 -11.33 10.68 -3.80
CA GLY A 4 -12.78 10.44 -3.91
C GLY A 4 -13.16 9.01 -4.34
N CYS A 5 -12.20 8.11 -4.54
CA CYS A 5 -12.45 6.70 -4.75
C CYS A 5 -12.76 6.06 -3.39
N GLU A 6 -13.98 5.52 -3.26
CA GLU A 6 -14.32 4.60 -2.18
C GLU A 6 -13.81 3.20 -2.55
N PHE A 7 -13.06 2.60 -1.63
CA PHE A 7 -12.60 1.23 -1.75
C PHE A 7 -13.19 0.45 -0.60
N GLU A 8 -13.75 -0.71 -0.92
CA GLU A 8 -14.39 -1.59 0.07
C GLU A 8 -13.35 -2.18 1.04
N ASN A 9 -12.13 -2.40 0.56
CA ASN A 9 -11.03 -3.01 1.31
C ASN A 9 -9.66 -2.63 0.71
N GLY A 10 -8.58 -2.99 1.41
CA GLY A 10 -7.22 -2.74 0.92
C GLY A 10 -6.85 -3.52 -0.35
N GLN A 11 -7.52 -4.64 -0.62
CA GLN A 11 -7.39 -5.38 -1.89
C GLN A 11 -7.86 -4.55 -3.07
N ALA A 12 -9.05 -3.93 -2.98
CA ALA A 12 -9.56 -3.06 -4.02
C ALA A 12 -8.60 -1.89 -4.32
N VAL A 13 -7.88 -1.38 -3.31
CA VAL A 13 -6.82 -0.36 -3.50
C VAL A 13 -5.66 -0.94 -4.30
N ALA A 14 -5.12 -2.09 -3.87
CA ALA A 14 -4.01 -2.76 -4.53
C ALA A 14 -4.36 -3.13 -5.98
N ASP A 15 -5.52 -3.73 -6.21
CA ASP A 15 -6.03 -4.08 -7.54
C ASP A 15 -6.16 -2.85 -8.42
N LYS A 16 -6.72 -1.74 -7.93
CA LYS A 16 -6.85 -0.53 -8.74
C LYS A 16 -5.49 0.01 -9.17
N VAL A 17 -4.52 0.02 -8.26
CA VAL A 17 -3.16 0.49 -8.55
C VAL A 17 -2.45 -0.46 -9.53
N ARG A 18 -2.62 -1.79 -9.37
CA ARG A 18 -2.10 -2.82 -10.30
C ARG A 18 -2.75 -2.72 -11.68
N MET A 19 -4.08 -2.60 -11.75
CA MET A 19 -4.85 -2.39 -12.99
C MET A 19 -4.41 -1.13 -13.75
N LYS A 20 -3.95 -0.10 -13.03
CA LYS A 20 -3.40 1.12 -13.62
C LYS A 20 -1.93 1.00 -14.01
N GLY A 21 -1.27 -0.13 -13.76
CA GLY A 21 0.16 -0.33 -14.02
C GLY A 21 1.05 0.53 -13.13
N MET A 22 0.60 0.87 -11.93
CA MET A 22 1.31 1.78 -11.02
C MET A 22 1.80 1.08 -9.74
N ALA A 23 1.74 -0.25 -9.65
CA ALA A 23 2.12 -0.99 -8.44
C ALA A 23 3.55 -0.65 -7.99
N ASP A 24 4.49 -0.69 -8.93
CA ASP A 24 5.92 -0.43 -8.73
C ASP A 24 6.28 1.07 -8.75
N ARG A 25 5.27 1.95 -8.81
CA ARG A 25 5.53 3.39 -8.83
C ARG A 25 6.09 3.82 -7.47
N PRO A 26 7.19 4.59 -7.42
CA PRO A 26 7.73 5.10 -6.17
C PRO A 26 6.74 6.07 -5.52
N MET A 27 6.63 5.96 -4.20
CA MET A 27 5.94 6.91 -3.36
C MET A 27 6.72 8.22 -3.30
N PRO A 28 6.04 9.38 -3.22
CA PRO A 28 6.70 10.67 -3.04
C PRO A 28 7.43 10.76 -1.69
N THR A 29 6.91 10.09 -0.67
CA THR A 29 7.51 10.00 0.66
C THR A 29 7.58 8.55 1.11
N PRO A 30 8.76 8.01 1.47
CA PRO A 30 8.86 6.67 2.03
C PRO A 30 8.10 6.59 3.36
N ALA A 31 7.47 5.45 3.60
CA ALA A 31 6.59 5.22 4.74
C ALA A 31 7.12 4.09 5.62
N THR A 32 7.23 4.32 6.93
CA THR A 32 7.58 3.25 7.87
C THR A 32 6.30 2.48 8.24
N ILE A 33 6.20 1.24 7.78
CA ILE A 33 5.06 0.36 8.02
C ILE A 33 5.37 -0.57 9.18
N LYS A 34 4.54 -0.50 10.22
CA LYS A 34 4.51 -1.49 11.29
C LYS A 34 3.58 -2.63 10.86
N CYS A 35 4.19 -3.73 10.42
CA CYS A 35 3.44 -4.87 9.94
C CYS A 35 2.74 -5.60 11.10
N SER A 36 1.61 -6.25 10.81
CA SER A 36 0.87 -7.06 11.80
C SER A 36 1.67 -8.25 12.36
N CYS A 37 2.75 -8.67 11.68
CA CYS A 37 3.67 -9.70 12.17
C CYS A 37 4.67 -9.19 13.23
N GLY A 38 4.63 -7.90 13.59
CA GLY A 38 5.53 -7.27 14.55
C GLY A 38 6.80 -6.68 13.94
N ASN A 39 7.10 -6.98 12.67
CA ASN A 39 8.23 -6.37 11.97
C ASN A 39 7.88 -4.97 11.47
N THR A 40 8.88 -4.12 11.40
CA THR A 40 8.76 -2.77 10.84
C THR A 40 9.63 -2.69 9.60
N TYR A 41 9.12 -2.15 8.51
CA TYR A 41 9.87 -2.01 7.27
C TYR A 41 9.51 -0.70 6.57
N THR A 42 10.40 -0.26 5.67
CA THR A 42 10.18 0.98 4.91
C THR A 42 9.59 0.65 3.55
N LYS A 43 8.36 1.11 3.33
CA LYS A 43 7.65 1.03 2.06
C LYS A 43 8.02 2.24 1.19
N THR A 44 8.48 1.97 -0.03
CA THR A 44 8.95 3.00 -0.98
C THR A 44 8.12 3.07 -2.26
N ILE A 45 7.30 2.06 -2.55
CA ILE A 45 6.44 1.96 -3.76
C ILE A 45 4.96 1.85 -3.38
N LEU A 46 4.04 2.13 -4.32
CA LEU A 46 2.59 2.18 -4.04
C LEU A 46 2.02 0.85 -3.55
N VAL A 47 2.45 -0.28 -4.11
CA VAL A 47 2.07 -1.63 -3.66
C VAL A 47 3.35 -2.37 -3.28
N ASP A 48 3.47 -2.73 -2.01
CA ASP A 48 4.72 -3.29 -1.47
C ASP A 48 4.39 -4.39 -0.46
N GLN A 49 5.29 -5.35 -0.31
CA GLN A 49 5.07 -6.52 0.52
C GLN A 49 6.05 -6.54 1.70
N CYS A 50 5.52 -6.89 2.87
CA CYS A 50 6.37 -7.11 4.03
C CYS A 50 7.30 -8.30 3.77
N PRO A 51 8.64 -8.15 3.90
CA PRO A 51 9.59 -9.22 3.61
C PRO A 51 9.53 -10.39 4.60
N ALA A 52 8.91 -10.21 5.77
CA ALA A 52 8.84 -11.23 6.81
C ALA A 52 7.58 -12.11 6.73
N CYS A 53 6.44 -11.55 6.34
CA CYS A 53 5.16 -12.27 6.34
C CYS A 53 4.38 -12.12 5.03
N HIS A 54 4.95 -11.47 4.02
CA HIS A 54 4.33 -11.26 2.71
C HIS A 54 2.99 -10.50 2.77
N MET A 55 2.75 -9.71 3.82
CA MET A 55 1.61 -8.80 3.90
C MET A 55 1.77 -7.68 2.88
N THR A 56 0.87 -7.63 1.91
CA THR A 56 0.78 -6.57 0.91
C THR A 56 0.15 -5.35 1.53
N TYR A 57 0.80 -4.20 1.40
CA TYR A 57 0.26 -2.89 1.75
C TYR A 57 0.14 -2.05 0.48
N ALA A 58 -0.98 -1.38 0.35
CA ALA A 58 -1.30 -0.59 -0.82
C ALA A 58 -1.76 0.81 -0.44
N VAL A 59 -1.46 1.76 -1.31
CA VAL A 59 -1.93 3.14 -1.23
C VAL A 59 -2.13 3.68 -2.64
N THR A 60 -3.15 4.52 -2.82
CA THR A 60 -3.37 5.18 -4.10
C THR A 60 -2.33 6.29 -4.32
N PRO A 61 -1.94 6.58 -5.58
CA PRO A 61 -0.93 7.60 -5.87
C PRO A 61 -1.30 9.00 -5.34
N CYS A 62 -2.58 9.34 -5.35
CA CYS A 62 -3.15 10.58 -4.83
C CYS A 62 -3.25 10.65 -3.31
N SER A 63 -2.91 9.58 -2.60
CA SER A 63 -2.88 9.53 -1.13
C SER A 63 -1.55 8.96 -0.61
N ALA A 64 -0.56 8.82 -1.49
CA ALA A 64 0.76 8.26 -1.19
C ALA A 64 1.64 9.24 -0.40
N ASP A 65 1.27 10.52 -0.34
CA ASP A 65 1.86 11.54 0.53
C ASP A 65 1.50 11.36 2.01
N GLU A 66 0.41 10.65 2.31
CA GLU A 66 -0.15 10.51 3.64
C GLU A 66 -0.18 9.06 4.11
N HIS A 67 0.73 8.71 5.03
CA HIS A 67 0.90 7.34 5.52
C HIS A 67 -0.37 6.73 6.15
N LYS A 68 -1.30 7.55 6.63
CA LYS A 68 -2.58 7.10 7.21
C LYS A 68 -3.52 6.42 6.19
N TYR A 69 -3.30 6.61 4.89
CA TYR A 69 -4.10 5.99 3.82
C TYR A 69 -3.48 4.69 3.30
N ILE A 70 -2.35 4.26 3.85
CA ILE A 70 -1.76 2.98 3.53
C ILE A 70 -2.58 1.90 4.22
N VAL A 71 -3.09 0.97 3.43
CA VAL A 71 -3.99 -0.09 3.90
C VAL A 71 -3.41 -1.46 3.61
N PRO A 72 -3.61 -2.45 4.50
CA PRO A 72 -3.24 -3.84 4.22
C PRO A 72 -4.21 -4.44 3.19
N ALA A 73 -3.66 -5.06 2.15
CA ALA A 73 -4.39 -5.81 1.13
C ALA A 73 -4.45 -7.31 1.47
N GLY A 74 -3.49 -7.85 2.21
CA GLY A 74 -3.51 -9.25 2.66
C GLY A 74 -2.16 -9.93 2.55
N ILE A 75 -2.04 -11.09 3.19
CA ILE A 75 -0.83 -11.92 3.17
C ILE A 75 -0.79 -12.74 1.88
N ASN A 76 0.35 -12.73 1.18
CA ASN A 76 0.56 -13.41 -0.10
C ASN A 76 -0.42 -12.96 -1.21
N TYR A 77 -0.75 -11.68 -1.22
CA TYR A 77 -1.70 -11.07 -2.15
C TYR A 77 -1.02 -10.25 -3.25
#